data_AF-C6DYW8-F1
#
_entry.id   AF-C6DYW8-F1
#
_cell.length_a   1.000
_cell.length_b   1.000
_cell.length_c   1.000
_cell.angle_alpha   90.00
_cell.angle_beta   90.00
_cell.angle_gamma   90.00
#
_symmetry.space_group_name_H-M   'P 1'
#
loop_
_entity.id
_entity.type
_entity.pdbx_description
1 polymer ?
#
loop_
_entity_poly.entity_id
_entity_poly.type
_entity_poly.pdbx_seq_one_letter_code
_entity_poly.pdbx_strand_id
1 'polypeptide(L)'
;MDKEAVVQKTVETLAPFETANLVHFMKTLTVKSAMGNPWIIGAFLVVAFYAIVVRSKFVLSMLFAAVSLLLLLRYTLPTEGDTLSVSSTLPFAFGGLAIGAVLIYLNFIKTE
;
A
#
# COMPACT_ATOMS: atom_id res chain seq x y z
N MET A 1 42.32 13.46 -3.80
CA MET A 1 40.86 13.27 -3.89
C MET A 1 40.24 14.11 -2.81
N ASP A 2 39.68 15.26 -3.20
CA ASP A 2 39.15 16.27 -2.29
C ASP A 2 37.95 15.74 -1.52
N LYS A 3 38.11 15.59 -0.21
CA LYS A 3 37.09 15.06 0.70
C LYS A 3 35.80 15.89 0.62
N GLU A 4 35.91 17.18 0.31
CA GLU A 4 34.77 18.10 0.15
C GLU A 4 33.92 17.80 -1.10
N ALA A 5 34.54 17.36 -2.20
CA ALA A 5 33.83 16.97 -3.42
C ALA A 5 33.03 15.67 -3.22
N VAL A 6 33.52 14.77 -2.37
CA VAL A 6 32.82 13.53 -2.00
C VAL A 6 31.64 13.84 -1.09
N VAL A 7 31.78 14.77 -0.14
CA VAL A 7 30.70 15.21 0.75
C VAL A 7 29.59 15.91 -0.03
N GLN A 8 29.91 16.82 -0.96
CA GLN A 8 28.89 17.48 -1.78
C GLN A 8 28.13 16.50 -2.68
N LYS A 9 28.82 15.57 -3.36
CA LYS A 9 28.15 14.51 -4.13
C LYS A 9 27.26 13.61 -3.27
N THR A 10 27.70 13.34 -2.04
CA THR A 10 26.92 12.54 -1.09
C THR A 10 25.67 13.30 -0.68
N VAL A 11 25.77 14.59 -0.37
CA VAL A 11 24.61 15.46 -0.07
C VAL A 11 23.66 15.57 -1.26
N GLU A 12 24.15 15.77 -2.49
CA GLU A 12 23.31 15.80 -3.69
C GLU A 12 22.62 14.47 -3.98
N THR A 13 23.29 13.34 -3.68
CA THR A 13 22.72 12.00 -3.84
C THR A 13 21.71 11.65 -2.74
N LEU A 14 21.88 12.22 -1.54
CA LEU A 14 21.00 12.01 -0.38
C LEU A 14 19.87 13.05 -0.26
N ALA A 15 19.98 14.19 -0.93
CA ALA A 15 18.93 15.19 -1.05
C ALA A 15 17.57 14.62 -1.49
N PRO A 16 17.47 13.70 -2.48
CA PRO A 16 16.18 13.08 -2.83
C PRO A 16 15.63 12.11 -1.77
N PHE A 17 16.44 11.69 -0.80
CA PHE A 17 16.04 10.88 0.36
C PHE A 17 15.75 11.72 1.60
N GLU A 18 15.78 13.06 1.49
CA GLU A 18 15.20 13.91 2.52
C GLU A 18 13.79 13.42 2.81
N THR A 19 13.51 13.16 4.08
CA THR A 19 12.29 12.52 4.54
C THR A 19 11.04 13.21 3.99
N ALA A 20 11.12 14.52 3.73
CA ALA A 20 10.07 15.30 3.08
C ALA A 20 9.74 14.82 1.65
N ASN A 21 10.76 14.49 0.84
CA ASN A 21 10.59 14.03 -0.53
C ASN A 21 10.08 12.58 -0.57
N LEU A 22 10.53 11.72 0.35
CA LEU A 22 9.97 10.36 0.52
C LEU A 22 8.50 10.40 0.95
N VAL A 23 8.16 11.27 1.91
CA VAL A 23 6.78 11.47 2.36
C VAL A 23 5.91 12.03 1.23
N HIS A 24 6.42 13.00 0.46
CA HIS A 24 5.72 13.56 -0.69
C HIS A 24 5.53 12.53 -1.82
N PHE A 25 6.56 11.73 -2.10
CA PHE A 25 6.49 10.63 -3.07
C PHE A 25 5.47 9.58 -2.64
N MET A 26 5.49 9.13 -1.39
CA MET A 26 4.50 8.17 -0.84
C MET A 26 3.06 8.73 -0.89
N LYS A 27 2.88 10.02 -0.57
CA LYS A 27 1.57 10.70 -0.65
C LYS A 27 1.04 10.75 -2.09
N THR A 28 1.90 11.09 -3.04
CA THR A 28 1.47 11.41 -4.42
C THR A 28 1.36 10.17 -5.31
N LEU A 29 2.31 9.25 -5.25
CA LEU A 29 2.35 8.07 -6.13
C LEU A 29 1.54 6.89 -5.60
N THR A 30 1.51 6.69 -4.28
CA THR A 30 1.00 5.42 -3.72
C THR A 30 -0.43 5.52 -3.23
N VAL A 31 -0.81 6.59 -2.53
CA VAL A 31 -2.14 6.64 -1.88
C VAL A 31 -3.20 7.24 -2.82
N LYS A 32 -2.92 8.38 -3.45
CA LYS A 32 -3.89 9.09 -4.29
C LYS A 32 -4.19 8.37 -5.61
N SER A 33 -3.16 7.93 -6.33
CA SER A 33 -3.31 7.23 -7.61
C SER A 33 -3.89 5.83 -7.47
N ALA A 34 -3.56 5.10 -6.39
CA ALA A 34 -4.06 3.73 -6.19
C ALA A 34 -5.52 3.71 -5.72
N MET A 35 -5.89 4.56 -4.76
CA MET A 35 -7.25 4.57 -4.20
C MET A 35 -8.25 5.38 -5.03
N GLY A 36 -7.77 6.34 -5.84
CA GLY A 36 -8.62 7.15 -6.71
C GLY A 36 -8.96 6.52 -8.06
N ASN A 37 -8.27 5.44 -8.47
CA ASN A 37 -8.47 4.81 -9.77
C ASN A 37 -9.32 3.52 -9.66
N PRO A 38 -10.55 3.50 -10.22
CA PRO A 38 -11.45 2.33 -10.16
C PRO A 38 -10.86 1.06 -10.78
N TRP A 39 -9.99 1.20 -11.78
CA TRP A 39 -9.35 0.06 -12.43
C TRP A 39 -8.41 -0.70 -11.51
N ILE A 40 -7.76 0.00 -10.57
CA ILE A 40 -6.85 -0.63 -9.60
C ILE A 40 -7.66 -1.47 -8.61
N ILE A 41 -8.82 -0.99 -8.16
CA ILE A 41 -9.76 -1.76 -7.34
C ILE A 41 -10.21 -3.02 -8.10
N GLY A 42 -10.54 -2.88 -9.38
CA GLY A 42 -10.93 -4.00 -10.24
C GLY A 42 -9.82 -5.06 -10.37
N ALA A 43 -8.61 -4.63 -10.69
CA ALA A 43 -7.45 -5.53 -10.78
C ALA A 43 -7.16 -6.19 -9.44
N PHE A 44 -7.21 -5.44 -8.34
CA PHE A 44 -7.04 -5.95 -6.99
C PHE A 44 -8.06 -7.04 -6.66
N LEU A 45 -9.34 -6.82 -6.98
CA LEU A 45 -10.41 -7.80 -6.78
C LEU A 45 -10.19 -9.08 -7.58
N VAL A 46 -9.77 -8.98 -8.84
CA VAL A 46 -9.49 -10.15 -9.69
C VAL A 46 -8.33 -10.96 -9.10
N VAL A 47 -7.24 -10.30 -8.71
CA VAL A 47 -6.08 -10.98 -8.10
C VAL A 47 -6.44 -11.58 -6.75
N ALA A 48 -7.19 -10.86 -5.91
CA ALA A 48 -7.66 -11.37 -4.62
C ALA A 48 -8.56 -12.60 -4.82
N PHE A 49 -9.53 -12.55 -5.72
CA PHE A 49 -10.43 -13.66 -6.02
C PHE A 49 -9.66 -14.87 -6.56
N TYR A 50 -8.76 -14.66 -7.52
CA TYR A 50 -7.90 -15.72 -8.04
C TYR A 50 -7.06 -16.37 -6.93
N ALA A 51 -6.46 -15.58 -6.06
CA ALA A 51 -5.65 -16.08 -4.96
C ALA A 51 -6.49 -16.85 -3.91
N ILE A 52 -7.76 -16.48 -3.71
CA ILE A 52 -8.72 -17.23 -2.89
C ILE A 52 -9.02 -18.59 -3.54
N VAL A 53 -9.28 -18.63 -4.85
CA VAL A 53 -9.58 -19.86 -5.61
C VAL A 53 -8.39 -20.82 -5.58
N VAL A 54 -7.19 -20.29 -5.83
CA VAL A 54 -5.91 -21.05 -5.77
C VAL A 54 -5.50 -21.36 -4.33
N ARG A 55 -6.18 -20.77 -3.32
CA ARG A 55 -5.86 -20.88 -1.89
C ARG A 55 -4.40 -20.52 -1.57
N SER A 56 -3.84 -19.57 -2.31
CA SER A 56 -2.45 -19.14 -2.09
C SER A 56 -2.37 -18.25 -0.84
N LYS A 57 -1.98 -18.87 0.28
CA LYS A 57 -1.80 -18.19 1.58
C LYS A 57 -0.82 -17.01 1.49
N PHE A 58 0.25 -17.17 0.71
CA PHE A 58 1.28 -16.15 0.51
C PHE A 58 0.77 -14.94 -0.26
N VAL A 59 0.02 -15.15 -1.35
CA VAL A 59 -0.52 -14.03 -2.14
C VAL A 59 -1.59 -13.30 -1.34
N LEU A 60 -2.47 -14.02 -0.62
CA LEU A 60 -3.45 -13.37 0.25
C LEU A 60 -2.78 -12.56 1.38
N SER A 61 -1.74 -13.09 2.03
CA SER A 61 -1.06 -12.37 3.11
C SER A 61 -0.32 -11.13 2.59
N MET A 62 0.28 -11.22 1.41
CA MET A 62 0.93 -10.09 0.75
C MET A 62 -0.09 -9.00 0.39
N LEU A 63 -1.25 -9.38 -0.18
CA LEU A 63 -2.34 -8.44 -0.46
C LEU A 63 -2.90 -7.81 0.81
N PHE A 64 -3.11 -8.60 1.86
CA PHE A 64 -3.57 -8.11 3.16
C PHE A 64 -2.59 -7.11 3.78
N ALA A 65 -1.30 -7.41 3.75
CA ALA A 65 -0.24 -6.52 4.24
C ALA A 65 -0.19 -5.22 3.43
N ALA A 66 -0.28 -5.30 2.09
CA ALA A 66 -0.28 -4.13 1.23
C ALA A 66 -1.48 -3.21 1.51
N VAL A 67 -2.69 -3.77 1.65
CA VAL A 67 -3.90 -2.99 1.99
C VAL A 67 -3.80 -2.40 3.39
N SER A 68 -3.33 -3.17 4.36
CA SER A 68 -3.17 -2.69 5.74
C SER A 68 -2.14 -1.55 5.82
N LEU A 69 -1.02 -1.67 5.12
CA LEU A 69 0.00 -0.63 5.03
C LEU A 69 -0.55 0.62 4.35
N LEU A 70 -1.29 0.48 3.25
CA LEU A 70 -1.94 1.58 2.54
C LEU A 70 -2.93 2.35 3.44
N LEU A 71 -3.74 1.63 4.21
CA LEU A 71 -4.66 2.23 5.18
C LEU A 71 -3.92 2.93 6.31
N LEU A 72 -2.83 2.33 6.81
CA LEU A 72 -2.00 2.91 7.85
C LEU A 72 -1.33 4.19 7.35
N LEU A 73 -0.73 4.18 6.16
CA LEU A 73 -0.14 5.36 5.53
C LEU A 73 -1.19 6.46 5.30
N ARG A 74 -2.40 6.09 4.87
CA ARG A 74 -3.51 7.05 4.74
C ARG A 74 -3.87 7.69 6.08
N TYR A 75 -3.88 6.90 7.15
CA TYR A 75 -4.23 7.37 8.48
C TYR A 75 -3.12 8.22 9.11
N THR A 76 -1.85 7.84 8.95
CA THR A 76 -0.70 8.53 9.55
C THR A 76 -0.26 9.76 8.77
N LEU A 77 -0.49 9.79 7.45
CA LEU A 77 -0.07 10.87 6.56
C LEU A 77 -1.26 11.39 5.74
N PRO A 78 -2.26 12.02 6.38
CA PRO A 78 -3.35 12.67 5.66
C PRO A 78 -2.78 13.75 4.73
N THR A 79 -3.16 13.70 3.46
CA THR A 79 -2.85 14.72 2.46
C THR A 79 -3.75 15.92 2.70
N GLU A 80 -3.17 17.11 2.90
CA GLU A 80 -3.94 18.34 3.14
C GLU A 80 -4.69 18.72 1.85
N GLY A 81 -5.99 19.02 1.97
CA GLY A 81 -6.89 19.29 0.82
C GLY A 81 -7.42 18.04 0.10
N ASP A 82 -7.18 16.85 0.64
CA ASP A 82 -7.51 15.61 -0.04
C ASP A 82 -8.95 15.17 0.17
N THR A 83 -9.77 15.43 -0.84
CA THR A 83 -11.11 14.86 -1.04
C THR A 83 -11.06 13.39 -1.44
N LEU A 84 -10.05 12.61 -1.02
CA LEU A 84 -10.12 11.15 -1.02
C LEU A 84 -11.31 10.79 -0.14
N SER A 85 -12.46 10.71 -0.81
CA SER A 85 -13.78 10.55 -0.23
C SER A 85 -13.74 9.28 0.61
N VAL A 86 -14.47 9.29 1.73
CA VAL A 86 -14.74 8.07 2.52
C VAL A 86 -15.15 6.91 1.60
N SER A 87 -15.83 7.23 0.48
CA SER A 87 -16.20 6.30 -0.59
C SER A 87 -15.03 5.58 -1.28
N SER A 88 -13.85 6.19 -1.38
CA SER A 88 -12.68 5.60 -2.04
C SER A 88 -11.85 4.74 -1.09
N THR A 89 -11.90 5.02 0.22
CA THR A 89 -11.20 4.22 1.24
C THR A 89 -12.01 3.01 1.68
N LEU A 90 -13.34 3.12 1.66
CA LEU A 90 -14.28 2.04 2.05
C LEU A 90 -14.00 0.69 1.36
N PRO A 91 -13.85 0.62 0.03
CA PRO A 91 -13.66 -0.64 -0.68
C PRO A 91 -12.36 -1.35 -0.28
N PHE A 92 -11.30 -0.58 -0.01
CA PHE A 92 -10.03 -1.13 0.45
C PHE A 92 -10.11 -1.59 1.91
N ALA A 93 -10.79 -0.85 2.79
CA ALA A 93 -11.01 -1.25 4.17
C ALA A 93 -11.83 -2.55 4.27
N PHE A 94 -12.98 -2.61 3.60
CA PHE A 94 -13.82 -3.80 3.57
C PHE A 94 -13.15 -4.96 2.81
N GLY A 95 -12.47 -4.68 1.69
CA GLY A 95 -11.72 -5.69 0.94
C GLY A 95 -10.57 -6.29 1.74
N GLY A 96 -9.82 -5.46 2.48
CA GLY A 96 -8.77 -5.89 3.40
C GLY A 96 -9.31 -6.79 4.51
N LEU A 97 -10.41 -6.38 5.15
CA LEU A 97 -11.09 -7.20 6.17
C LEU A 97 -11.58 -8.54 5.60
N ALA A 98 -12.15 -8.54 4.39
CA ALA A 98 -12.60 -9.76 3.73
C ALA A 98 -11.43 -10.72 3.45
N ILE A 99 -10.30 -10.21 2.95
CA ILE A 99 -9.07 -11.01 2.76
C ILE A 99 -8.58 -11.56 4.09
N GLY A 100 -8.58 -10.73 5.15
CA GLY A 100 -8.21 -11.16 6.50
C GLY A 100 -9.09 -12.31 7.02
N ALA A 101 -10.41 -12.23 6.83
CA ALA A 101 -11.33 -13.30 7.21
C ALA A 101 -11.05 -14.60 6.43
N VAL A 102 -10.79 -14.50 5.11
CA VAL A 102 -10.43 -15.68 4.30
C VAL A 102 -9.08 -16.26 4.74
N LEU A 103 -8.10 -15.44 5.08
CA LEU A 103 -6.82 -15.89 5.63
C LEU A 103 -6.99 -16.65 6.95
N ILE A 104 -7.83 -16.14 7.85
CA ILE A 104 -8.16 -16.84 9.11
C ILE A 104 -8.80 -18.19 8.80
N TYR A 105 -9.76 -18.22 7.87
CA TYR A 105 -10.41 -19.45 7.46
C TYR A 105 -9.42 -20.48 6.88
N LEU A 106 -8.54 -20.06 5.96
CA LEU A 106 -7.56 -20.95 5.32
C LEU A 106 -6.40 -21.40 6.23
N ASN A 107 -6.07 -20.62 7.28
CA ASN A 107 -4.97 -20.95 8.20
C ASN A 107 -5.40 -21.64 9.48
N PHE A 108 -6.64 -21.44 9.94
CA PHE A 108 -7.08 -21.94 11.24
C PHE A 108 -8.28 -22.88 11.16
N ILE A 109 -9.19 -22.69 10.20
CA ILE A 109 -10.42 -23.49 10.11
C ILE A 109 -10.26 -24.64 9.14
N LYS A 110 -9.73 -24.37 7.95
CA LYS A 110 -9.52 -25.34 6.88
C LYS A 110 -8.10 -25.91 6.87
N THR A 111 -7.49 -26.02 8.03
CA THR A 111 -6.19 -26.67 8.19
C THR A 111 -6.43 -28.15 8.43
N GLU A 112 -6.53 -28.88 7.32
CA GLU A 112 -6.39 -30.34 7.21
C GLU A 112 -5.24 -30.64 6.24
#